data_AF-A0A963K146-F1
#
_entry.id   AF-A0A963K146-F1
#
_cell.length_a   1.000
_cell.length_b   1.000
_cell.length_c   1.000
_cell.angle_alpha   90.00
_cell.angle_beta   90.00
_cell.angle_gamma   90.00
#
_symmetry.space_group_name_H-M   'P 1'
#
loop_
_entity.id
_entity.type
_entity.pdbx_description
1 polymer ?
#
loop_
_entity_poly.entity_id
_entity_poly.type
_entity_poly.pdbx_seq_one_letter_code
_entity_poly.pdbx_strand_id
1 'polypeptide(L)'
;MPEGTRTSIALTLLAVLSLAGCESFGRGVTQAVLEGTGEPAEDTRACEVEGRPFVGIEPFLAAQDALPPFEEGDTDRPEVKVLYVHGIGTHAPGHGTALRQNLATSLGLEIRAPRPKRIVIAHPEFPDQDLGEINVTRLTDASRRRDLLFYELTWSPITQPDKDLLAFDKEQDYVLRRAAVNQAMRTFVNDIAPDPLAYAGKKREPILMSVTQSICWMVSRGWSDLPELTENTWCGPGLPGFGDRVTEDDFVIITHSLGSRATLDAMQALTQLPVTADPEIKRLADDFARRDIQVFMLSNQLPLLEAGREGQQVVGQVDAYCGPNATKPGRFFNKTQIIAFSDPNDLMSYPVPDQFADRYIESRLCPSVTNVTINVAAVNSLLGLGDVANPLGAHTGYGPDERVGALIARGAGNPNVAPVIAERCTWRETDEGLMR
;
A
#
# COMPACT_ATOMS: atom_id res chain seq x y z
N MET A 1 -21.23 -73.72 28.33
CA MET A 1 -20.64 -72.82 29.34
C MET A 1 -19.14 -72.72 29.10
N PRO A 2 -18.56 -71.53 28.89
CA PRO A 2 -19.14 -70.30 28.36
C PRO A 2 -18.45 -69.83 27.05
N GLU A 3 -19.27 -69.31 26.16
CA GLU A 3 -18.92 -68.39 25.07
C GLU A 3 -18.36 -67.11 25.70
N GLY A 4 -17.17 -66.64 25.31
CA GLY A 4 -16.66 -65.41 25.92
C GLY A 4 -15.34 -64.84 25.46
N THR A 5 -14.75 -65.27 24.35
CA THR A 5 -13.37 -64.85 24.03
C THR A 5 -13.12 -64.39 22.60
N ARG A 6 -14.04 -64.59 21.65
CA ARG A 6 -13.83 -64.14 20.25
C ARG A 6 -14.44 -62.77 19.93
N THR A 7 -15.45 -62.34 20.69
CA THR A 7 -16.12 -61.04 20.46
C THR A 7 -15.32 -59.85 21.02
N SER A 8 -14.50 -60.06 22.06
CA SER A 8 -13.71 -58.97 22.66
C SER A 8 -12.53 -58.51 21.79
N ILE A 9 -11.89 -59.40 21.02
CA ILE A 9 -10.70 -59.01 20.23
C ILE A 9 -11.10 -58.14 19.03
N ALA A 10 -12.25 -58.43 18.39
CA ALA A 10 -12.75 -57.64 17.26
C ALA A 10 -13.27 -56.25 17.68
N LEU A 11 -13.92 -56.12 18.84
CA LEU A 11 -14.36 -54.81 19.36
C LEU A 11 -13.18 -53.95 19.84
N THR A 12 -12.11 -54.56 20.35
CA THR A 12 -10.94 -53.81 20.85
C THR A 12 -10.10 -53.26 19.69
N LEU A 13 -9.98 -53.99 18.57
CA LEU A 13 -9.26 -53.49 17.39
C LEU A 13 -10.01 -52.34 16.67
N LEU A 14 -11.35 -52.37 16.67
CA LEU A 14 -12.16 -51.31 16.05
C LEU A 14 -12.18 -50.02 16.89
N ALA A 15 -12.11 -50.15 18.23
CA ALA A 15 -12.04 -49.01 19.16
C ALA A 15 -10.69 -48.26 19.09
N VAL A 16 -9.58 -48.96 18.81
CA VAL A 16 -8.25 -48.34 18.65
C VAL A 16 -8.13 -47.61 17.30
N LEU A 17 -8.79 -48.10 16.25
CA LEU A 17 -8.84 -47.42 14.95
C LEU A 17 -9.74 -46.17 14.95
N SER A 18 -10.75 -46.11 15.81
CA SER A 18 -11.58 -44.89 15.98
C SER A 18 -10.94 -43.78 16.82
N LEU A 19 -9.90 -44.09 17.61
CA LEU A 19 -9.17 -43.09 18.39
C LEU A 19 -7.94 -42.51 17.65
N ALA A 20 -7.48 -43.17 16.58
CA ALA A 20 -6.40 -42.66 15.73
C ALA A 20 -6.87 -41.68 14.63
N GLY A 21 -8.19 -41.55 14.42
CA GLY A 21 -8.77 -40.78 13.31
C GLY A 21 -9.00 -39.28 13.57
N CYS A 22 -8.87 -38.80 14.82
CA CYS A 22 -9.17 -37.40 15.17
C CYS A 22 -7.96 -36.59 15.67
N GLU A 23 -6.82 -37.22 15.97
CA GLU A 23 -5.60 -36.48 16.37
C GLU A 23 -4.60 -36.25 15.23
N SER A 24 -4.70 -36.98 14.11
CA SER A 24 -3.68 -36.91 13.04
C SER A 24 -3.85 -35.72 12.10
N PHE A 25 -5.08 -35.20 11.93
CA PHE A 25 -5.32 -34.04 11.06
C PHE A 25 -4.92 -32.72 11.74
N GLY A 26 -5.19 -32.59 13.04
CA GLY A 26 -4.82 -31.42 13.83
C GLY A 26 -3.31 -31.30 14.05
N ARG A 27 -2.60 -32.42 14.27
CA ARG A 27 -1.14 -32.41 14.34
C ARG A 27 -0.49 -32.16 12.98
N GLY A 28 -1.01 -32.72 11.87
CA GLY A 28 -0.45 -32.48 10.53
C GLY A 28 -0.50 -31.01 10.11
N VAL A 29 -1.62 -30.33 10.37
CA VAL A 29 -1.77 -28.89 10.05
C VAL A 29 -0.95 -28.01 11.00
N THR A 30 -0.84 -28.38 12.28
CA THR A 30 -0.07 -27.59 13.26
C THR A 30 1.45 -27.80 13.08
N GLN A 31 1.87 -28.99 12.68
CA GLN A 31 3.27 -29.32 12.44
C GLN A 31 3.76 -28.77 11.09
N ALA A 32 2.90 -28.69 10.06
CA ALA A 32 3.19 -27.96 8.82
C ALA A 32 3.35 -26.44 9.01
N VAL A 33 2.80 -25.88 10.11
CA VAL A 33 3.00 -24.47 10.51
C VAL A 33 4.27 -24.30 11.36
N LEU A 34 4.80 -25.38 11.95
CA LEU A 34 5.93 -25.35 12.90
C LEU A 34 7.25 -25.91 12.33
N GLU A 35 7.26 -26.64 11.21
CA GLU A 35 8.46 -27.22 10.58
C GLU A 35 9.31 -26.20 9.78
N GLY A 36 9.46 -24.98 10.29
CA GLY A 36 10.32 -23.93 9.72
C GLY A 36 11.57 -23.60 10.55
N THR A 37 11.97 -24.45 11.50
CA THR A 37 12.96 -24.08 12.54
C THR A 37 14.28 -24.84 12.47
N GLY A 38 14.80 -25.19 11.29
CA GLY A 38 16.12 -25.80 11.18
C GLY A 38 16.68 -25.74 9.77
N GLU A 39 17.63 -24.81 9.58
CA GLU A 39 18.26 -24.39 8.31
C GLU A 39 17.38 -23.48 7.42
N PRO A 40 17.96 -22.42 6.79
CA PRO A 40 17.21 -21.61 5.85
C PRO A 40 16.86 -22.48 4.65
N ALA A 41 15.61 -22.93 4.58
CA ALA A 41 15.07 -23.50 3.36
C ALA A 41 15.32 -22.53 2.20
N GLU A 42 15.71 -23.07 1.05
CA GLU A 42 15.87 -22.29 -0.18
C GLU A 42 14.59 -21.47 -0.43
N ASP A 43 14.73 -20.16 -0.60
CA ASP A 43 13.58 -19.27 -0.77
C ASP A 43 13.05 -19.34 -2.21
N THR A 44 12.08 -20.23 -2.42
CA THR A 44 11.48 -20.56 -3.72
C THR A 44 10.40 -19.55 -4.18
N ARG A 45 10.16 -18.47 -3.43
CA ARG A 45 9.11 -17.50 -3.76
C ARG A 45 9.38 -16.82 -5.11
N ALA A 46 8.42 -16.88 -6.03
CA ALA A 46 8.58 -16.31 -7.37
C ALA A 46 8.52 -14.77 -7.37
N CYS A 47 9.14 -14.17 -8.40
CA CYS A 47 9.09 -12.74 -8.68
C CYS A 47 9.22 -12.50 -10.20
N GLU A 48 8.26 -11.78 -10.77
CA GLU A 48 8.20 -11.39 -12.17
C GLU A 48 7.73 -9.94 -12.26
N VAL A 49 8.39 -9.17 -13.11
CA VAL A 49 8.08 -7.76 -13.34
C VAL A 49 7.82 -7.61 -14.84
N GLU A 50 6.64 -7.10 -15.20
CA GLU A 50 6.17 -6.92 -16.57
C GLU A 50 5.68 -5.48 -16.77
N GLY A 51 6.20 -4.77 -17.77
CA GLY A 51 5.75 -3.41 -18.09
C GLY A 51 6.85 -2.50 -18.58
N ARG A 52 6.75 -1.21 -18.26
CA ARG A 52 7.78 -0.21 -18.59
C ARG A 52 8.84 -0.11 -17.50
N PRO A 53 10.12 0.12 -17.84
CA PRO A 53 11.16 0.35 -16.84
C PRO A 53 10.78 1.47 -15.88
N PHE A 54 11.14 1.29 -14.61
CA PHE A 54 10.99 2.31 -13.57
C PHE A 54 12.24 2.31 -12.70
N VAL A 55 12.56 3.47 -12.11
CA VAL A 55 13.86 3.71 -11.47
C VAL A 55 13.83 3.67 -9.95
N GLY A 56 12.64 3.69 -9.34
CA GLY A 56 12.49 3.71 -7.88
C GLY A 56 12.78 5.08 -7.26
N ILE A 57 13.09 5.07 -5.96
CA ILE A 57 13.32 6.26 -5.12
C ILE A 57 14.79 6.69 -5.12
N GLU A 58 15.73 5.75 -5.27
CA GLU A 58 17.17 5.99 -5.11
C GLU A 58 17.71 7.16 -5.94
N PRO A 59 17.32 7.36 -7.22
CA PRO A 59 17.80 8.48 -8.01
C PRO A 59 17.48 9.85 -7.42
N PHE A 60 16.34 10.00 -6.74
CA PHE A 60 15.96 11.25 -6.06
C PHE A 60 16.91 11.55 -4.90
N LEU A 61 17.31 10.53 -4.14
CA LEU A 61 18.29 10.68 -3.06
C LEU A 61 19.71 10.88 -3.60
N ALA A 62 20.08 10.20 -4.68
CA ALA A 62 21.39 10.37 -5.32
C ALA A 62 21.62 11.79 -5.81
N ALA A 63 20.57 12.49 -6.27
CA ALA A 63 20.65 13.91 -6.64
C ALA A 63 21.10 14.80 -5.47
N GLN A 64 20.85 14.39 -4.22
CA GLN A 64 21.24 15.12 -3.02
C GLN A 64 22.70 14.85 -2.59
N ASP A 65 23.38 13.85 -3.15
CA ASP A 65 24.76 13.49 -2.74
C ASP A 65 25.78 14.60 -3.01
N ALA A 66 25.47 15.47 -3.99
CA ALA A 66 26.26 16.65 -4.34
C ALA A 66 26.02 17.86 -3.40
N LEU A 67 24.98 17.82 -2.57
CA LEU A 67 24.65 18.87 -1.61
C LEU A 67 25.48 18.69 -0.32
N PRO A 68 25.76 19.79 0.41
CA PRO A 68 26.33 19.68 1.74
C PRO A 68 25.37 18.92 2.68
N PRO A 69 25.88 18.36 3.80
CA PRO A 69 25.02 17.86 4.86
C PRO A 69 24.01 18.91 5.30
N PHE A 70 22.77 18.50 5.56
CA PHE A 70 21.73 19.44 5.98
C PHE A 70 21.96 19.92 7.42
N GLU A 71 21.63 21.19 7.65
CA GLU A 71 21.63 21.81 8.97
C GLU A 71 20.22 21.90 9.56
N GLU A 72 20.13 22.08 10.88
CA GLU A 72 18.84 22.25 11.54
C GLU A 72 18.25 23.61 11.17
N GLY A 73 17.00 23.62 10.70
CA GLY A 73 16.31 24.83 10.24
C GLY A 73 16.49 25.15 8.76
N ASP A 74 17.15 24.29 7.97
CA ASP A 74 17.18 24.41 6.52
C ASP A 74 15.77 24.20 5.95
N THR A 75 15.18 25.26 5.37
CA THR A 75 13.84 25.25 4.78
C THR A 75 13.87 25.08 3.27
N ASP A 76 14.99 25.36 2.62
CA ASP A 76 15.08 25.46 1.16
C ASP A 76 15.66 24.19 0.53
N ARG A 77 16.19 23.27 1.35
CA ARG A 77 16.71 22.00 0.88
C ARG A 77 15.63 21.13 0.22
N PRO A 78 15.89 20.54 -0.97
CA PRO A 78 15.07 19.49 -1.56
C PRO A 78 14.99 18.25 -0.68
N GLU A 79 13.78 17.73 -0.51
CA GLU A 79 13.47 16.52 0.27
C GLU A 79 12.85 15.46 -0.64
N VAL A 80 13.10 14.18 -0.35
CA VAL A 80 12.33 13.08 -0.94
C VAL A 80 11.19 12.73 0.00
N LYS A 81 9.95 12.74 -0.50
CA LYS A 81 8.75 12.55 0.31
C LYS A 81 7.97 11.34 -0.15
N VAL A 82 7.73 10.43 0.79
CA VAL A 82 6.98 9.20 0.58
C VAL A 82 5.69 9.27 1.38
N LEU A 83 4.54 9.21 0.71
CA LEU A 83 3.24 9.06 1.37
C LEU A 83 2.82 7.59 1.35
N TYR A 84 2.61 6.99 2.51
CA TYR A 84 2.00 5.68 2.69
C TYR A 84 0.52 5.79 3.06
N VAL A 85 -0.34 5.21 2.22
CA VAL A 85 -1.79 5.12 2.44
C VAL A 85 -2.17 3.66 2.66
N HIS A 86 -2.56 3.32 3.90
CA HIS A 86 -2.99 1.96 4.23
C HIS A 86 -4.37 1.63 3.62
N GLY A 87 -4.66 0.33 3.55
CA GLY A 87 -5.95 -0.18 3.09
C GLY A 87 -6.88 -0.59 4.23
N ILE A 88 -7.72 -1.57 3.94
CA ILE A 88 -8.71 -2.14 4.88
C ILE A 88 -8.06 -2.68 6.16
N GLY A 89 -8.85 -2.75 7.22
CA GLY A 89 -8.43 -3.19 8.54
C GLY A 89 -8.29 -2.04 9.52
N THR A 90 -8.25 -2.36 10.81
CA THR A 90 -8.01 -1.37 11.85
C THR A 90 -6.51 -1.15 12.01
N HIS A 91 -6.07 0.07 11.71
CA HIS A 91 -4.66 0.46 11.78
C HIS A 91 -4.47 1.58 12.79
N ALA A 92 -3.30 1.56 13.43
CA ALA A 92 -2.83 2.61 14.33
C ALA A 92 -1.56 3.25 13.75
N PRO A 93 -1.22 4.48 14.19
CA PRO A 93 0.09 5.06 13.93
C PRO A 93 1.24 4.08 14.21
N GLY A 94 2.14 3.96 13.24
CA GLY A 94 3.24 3.00 13.19
C GLY A 94 2.97 1.76 12.34
N HIS A 95 1.77 1.57 11.77
CA HIS A 95 1.42 0.40 10.97
C HIS A 95 2.41 0.12 9.81
N GLY A 96 2.85 1.17 9.10
CA GLY A 96 3.81 1.10 8.01
C GLY A 96 5.27 0.97 8.44
N THR A 97 5.56 0.75 9.72
CA THR A 97 6.95 0.67 10.24
C THR A 97 7.77 -0.41 9.55
N ALA A 98 7.20 -1.59 9.27
CA ALA A 98 7.91 -2.67 8.59
C ALA A 98 8.35 -2.25 7.18
N LEU A 99 7.43 -1.66 6.40
CA LEU A 99 7.70 -1.13 5.07
C LEU A 99 8.73 0.01 5.13
N ARG A 100 8.56 0.96 6.05
CA ARG A 100 9.49 2.09 6.24
C ARG A 100 10.90 1.59 6.56
N GLN A 101 11.04 0.59 7.42
CA GLN A 101 12.35 0.03 7.79
C GLN A 101 12.99 -0.71 6.63
N ASN A 102 12.22 -1.53 5.91
CA ASN A 102 12.69 -2.24 4.72
C ASN A 102 13.16 -1.25 3.64
N LEU A 103 12.40 -0.19 3.41
CA LEU A 103 12.74 0.87 2.47
C LEU A 103 14.00 1.64 2.92
N ALA A 104 14.07 2.00 4.20
CA ALA A 104 15.25 2.67 4.76
C ALA A 104 16.52 1.83 4.58
N THR A 105 16.46 0.53 4.86
CA THR A 105 17.56 -0.41 4.60
C THR A 105 17.92 -0.47 3.12
N SER A 106 16.92 -0.57 2.23
CA SER A 106 17.13 -0.65 0.78
C SER A 106 17.76 0.62 0.18
N LEU A 107 17.55 1.77 0.82
CA LEU A 107 18.06 3.09 0.40
C LEU A 107 19.33 3.54 1.16
N GLY A 108 19.79 2.78 2.15
CA GLY A 108 20.95 3.14 2.97
C GLY A 108 20.68 4.29 3.97
N LEU A 109 19.46 4.41 4.48
CA LEU A 109 19.05 5.42 5.45
C LEU A 109 19.07 4.83 6.86
N GLU A 110 20.17 5.03 7.57
CA GLU A 110 20.48 4.37 8.84
C GLU A 110 20.04 5.18 10.06
N ILE A 111 19.82 6.48 9.88
CA ILE A 111 19.52 7.44 10.95
C ILE A 111 18.08 7.92 10.79
N ARG A 112 17.37 8.03 11.91
CA ARG A 112 16.02 8.63 11.95
C ARG A 112 15.93 9.75 12.98
N ALA A 113 15.03 10.69 12.75
CA ALA A 113 14.65 11.65 13.78
C ALA A 113 14.11 10.91 15.03
N PRO A 114 14.37 11.43 16.25
CA PRO A 114 14.03 10.73 17.48
C PRO A 114 12.52 10.58 17.68
N ARG A 115 11.74 11.58 17.24
CA ARG A 115 10.28 11.60 17.32
C ARG A 115 9.68 11.91 15.95
N PRO A 116 8.53 11.30 15.59
CA PRO A 116 7.77 11.73 14.44
C PRO A 116 7.07 13.07 14.72
N LYS A 117 6.79 13.82 13.66
CA LYS A 117 5.85 14.95 13.69
C LYS A 117 4.45 14.43 13.39
N ARG A 118 3.43 14.98 14.07
CA ARG A 118 2.05 14.49 13.99
C ARG A 118 1.13 15.56 13.43
N ILE A 119 0.32 15.18 12.45
CA ILE A 119 -0.69 16.05 11.86
C ILE A 119 -2.04 15.39 12.10
N VAL A 120 -2.79 15.86 13.09
CA VAL A 120 -4.20 15.50 13.26
C VAL A 120 -4.98 16.19 12.15
N ILE A 121 -5.68 15.40 11.34
CA ILE A 121 -6.38 15.91 10.16
C ILE A 121 -7.70 16.53 10.61
N ALA A 122 -7.88 17.80 10.27
CA ALA A 122 -9.14 18.51 10.40
C ALA A 122 -9.61 18.97 9.02
N HIS A 123 -10.91 19.20 8.85
CA HIS A 123 -11.46 19.88 7.68
C HIS A 123 -12.79 20.57 8.01
N PRO A 124 -13.07 21.79 7.51
CA PRO A 124 -14.31 22.50 7.82
C PRO A 124 -15.60 21.79 7.39
N GLU A 125 -15.55 20.92 6.39
CA GLU A 125 -16.69 20.10 5.96
C GLU A 125 -17.01 18.95 6.93
N PHE A 126 -16.05 18.60 7.80
CA PHE A 126 -16.15 17.52 8.77
C PHE A 126 -15.71 17.98 10.17
N PRO A 127 -16.31 19.05 10.74
CA PRO A 127 -15.79 19.74 11.91
C PRO A 127 -15.76 18.90 13.19
N ASP A 128 -16.65 17.89 13.28
CA ASP A 128 -16.81 17.02 14.45
C ASP A 128 -16.42 15.56 14.17
N GLN A 129 -15.72 15.28 13.06
CA GLN A 129 -15.28 13.93 12.72
C GLN A 129 -13.78 13.76 12.91
N ASP A 130 -13.40 12.61 13.46
CA ASP A 130 -12.01 12.17 13.47
C ASP A 130 -11.65 11.64 12.07
N LEU A 131 -10.94 12.47 11.30
CA LEU A 131 -10.44 12.13 9.97
C LEU A 131 -9.10 11.36 10.04
N GLY A 132 -8.61 11.06 11.24
CA GLY A 132 -7.35 10.39 11.48
C GLY A 132 -6.16 11.34 11.50
N GLU A 133 -4.97 10.77 11.33
CA GLU A 133 -3.71 11.51 11.47
C GLU A 133 -2.62 11.05 10.51
N ILE A 134 -1.66 11.95 10.29
CA ILE A 134 -0.44 11.71 9.52
C ILE A 134 0.74 11.70 10.48
N ASN A 135 1.52 10.62 10.47
CA ASN A 135 2.78 10.53 11.20
C ASN A 135 3.95 10.71 10.22
N VAL A 136 4.76 11.74 10.42
CA VAL A 136 5.88 12.08 9.55
C VAL A 136 7.19 11.71 10.22
N THR A 137 7.94 10.78 9.62
CA THR A 137 9.25 10.34 10.09
C THR A 137 10.34 10.81 9.12
N ARG A 138 11.38 11.48 9.63
CA ARG A 138 12.58 11.83 8.84
C ARG A 138 13.64 10.73 8.94
N LEU A 139 14.21 10.37 7.80
CA LEU A 139 15.23 9.35 7.61
C LEU A 139 16.41 9.95 6.85
N THR A 140 17.63 9.59 7.23
CA THR A 140 18.86 10.08 6.61
C THR A 140 19.98 9.05 6.64
N ASP A 141 20.97 9.22 5.76
CA ASP A 141 22.23 8.51 5.79
C ASP A 141 23.18 9.02 6.90
N ALA A 142 24.25 8.28 7.17
CA ALA A 142 25.26 8.64 8.19
C ALA A 142 25.90 10.02 7.97
N SER A 143 26.02 10.47 6.71
CA SER A 143 26.63 11.77 6.38
C SER A 143 25.64 12.94 6.36
N ARG A 144 24.36 12.69 6.67
CA ARG A 144 23.28 13.70 6.69
C ARG A 144 23.09 14.44 5.37
N ARG A 145 23.28 13.75 4.25
CA ARG A 145 23.12 14.30 2.89
C ARG A 145 21.85 13.81 2.20
N ARG A 146 21.40 12.60 2.47
CA ARG A 146 20.17 12.06 1.90
C ARG A 146 19.03 12.28 2.87
N ASP A 147 17.99 12.99 2.46
CA ASP A 147 16.88 13.42 3.32
C ASP A 147 15.55 12.90 2.77
N LEU A 148 14.95 11.98 3.52
CA LEU A 148 13.67 11.36 3.19
C LEU A 148 12.66 11.57 4.32
N LEU A 149 11.47 12.07 3.96
CA LEU A 149 10.31 12.14 4.84
C LEU A 149 9.30 11.06 4.48
N PHE A 150 8.97 10.21 5.45
CA PHE A 150 7.96 9.18 5.34
C PHE A 150 6.68 9.65 6.05
N TYR A 151 5.67 10.01 5.27
CA TYR A 151 4.32 10.37 5.71
C TYR A 151 3.46 9.11 5.78
N GLU A 152 2.95 8.77 6.95
CA GLU A 152 2.05 7.64 7.14
C GLU A 152 0.66 8.14 7.51
N LEU A 153 -0.32 7.93 6.63
CA LEU A 153 -1.72 8.23 6.92
C LEU A 153 -2.36 7.06 7.68
N THR A 154 -3.03 7.38 8.79
CA THR A 154 -3.99 6.50 9.47
C THR A 154 -5.39 7.11 9.39
N TRP A 155 -6.30 6.51 8.62
CA TRP A 155 -7.70 6.97 8.47
C TRP A 155 -8.73 6.07 9.19
N SER A 156 -8.27 4.99 9.83
CA SER A 156 -9.11 4.00 10.54
C SER A 156 -10.16 4.58 11.51
N PRO A 157 -9.95 5.71 12.22
CA PRO A 157 -10.98 6.28 13.09
C PRO A 157 -12.32 6.56 12.39
N ILE A 158 -12.33 6.81 11.07
CA ILE A 158 -13.56 7.09 10.30
C ILE A 158 -14.52 5.91 10.29
N THR A 159 -13.99 4.68 10.22
CA THR A 159 -14.76 3.42 10.12
C THR A 159 -14.81 2.65 11.42
N GLN A 160 -14.00 3.02 12.43
CA GLN A 160 -13.97 2.34 13.72
C GLN A 160 -15.35 2.17 14.38
N PRO A 161 -16.23 3.20 14.42
CA PRO A 161 -17.55 3.04 15.01
C PRO A 161 -18.40 1.94 14.33
N ASP A 162 -18.27 1.77 13.02
CA ASP A 162 -19.00 0.76 12.26
C ASP A 162 -18.46 -0.66 12.56
N LYS A 163 -17.16 -0.79 12.82
CA LYS A 163 -16.53 -2.05 13.26
C LYS A 163 -16.93 -2.41 14.68
N ASP A 164 -17.02 -1.42 15.56
CA ASP A 164 -17.43 -1.60 16.96
C ASP A 164 -18.88 -2.11 17.05
N LEU A 165 -19.76 -1.72 16.13
CA LEU A 165 -21.12 -2.28 16.01
C LEU A 165 -21.12 -3.79 15.73
N LEU A 166 -20.07 -4.34 15.11
CA LEU A 166 -19.94 -5.79 14.85
C LEU A 166 -19.25 -6.53 16.01
N ALA A 167 -18.78 -5.80 17.03
CA ALA A 167 -17.99 -6.37 18.12
C ALA A 167 -18.82 -7.22 19.12
N PHE A 168 -20.16 -7.14 19.10
CA PHE A 168 -21.02 -8.06 19.90
C PHE A 168 -20.69 -9.53 19.62
N ASP A 169 -20.21 -9.83 18.42
CA ASP A 169 -19.84 -11.16 17.99
C ASP A 169 -18.46 -11.65 18.51
N LYS A 170 -17.82 -10.84 19.37
CA LYS A 170 -16.62 -11.16 20.16
C LYS A 170 -16.94 -11.52 21.61
N GLU A 171 -18.23 -11.57 22.00
CA GLU A 171 -18.64 -12.05 23.32
C GLU A 171 -18.18 -13.51 23.56
N GLN A 172 -17.78 -13.82 24.80
CA GLN A 172 -17.17 -15.12 25.15
C GLN A 172 -18.04 -16.31 24.73
N ASP A 173 -19.36 -16.17 24.79
CA ASP A 173 -20.31 -17.23 24.41
C ASP A 173 -20.22 -17.63 22.93
N TYR A 174 -19.87 -16.72 22.03
CA TYR A 174 -19.67 -17.01 20.60
C TYR A 174 -18.27 -17.53 20.31
N VAL A 175 -17.26 -16.93 20.96
CA VAL A 175 -15.85 -17.30 20.77
C VAL A 175 -15.57 -18.74 21.21
N LEU A 176 -16.12 -19.15 22.35
CA LEU A 176 -15.93 -20.52 22.90
C LEU A 176 -16.61 -21.61 22.06
N ARG A 177 -17.56 -21.25 21.20
CA ARG A 177 -18.31 -22.19 20.35
C ARG A 177 -17.73 -22.34 18.94
N ARG A 178 -16.82 -21.45 18.52
CA ARG A 178 -16.23 -21.49 17.19
C ARG A 178 -14.96 -22.33 17.16
N ALA A 179 -14.82 -23.12 16.10
CA ALA A 179 -13.52 -23.70 15.76
C ALA A 179 -12.48 -22.57 15.58
N ALA A 180 -11.24 -22.82 15.98
CA ALA A 180 -10.19 -21.81 16.01
C ALA A 180 -9.97 -21.11 14.66
N VAL A 181 -9.99 -21.88 13.56
CA VAL A 181 -9.85 -21.34 12.19
C VAL A 181 -11.03 -20.41 11.84
N ASN A 182 -12.26 -20.80 12.19
CA ASN A 182 -13.44 -19.98 11.96
C ASN A 182 -13.43 -18.69 12.79
N GLN A 183 -12.92 -18.75 14.02
CA GLN A 183 -12.74 -17.58 14.87
C GLN A 183 -11.71 -16.60 14.28
N ALA A 184 -10.59 -17.11 13.74
CA ALA A 184 -9.58 -16.29 13.07
C ALA A 184 -10.16 -15.61 11.82
N MET A 185 -10.82 -16.37 10.95
CA MET A 185 -11.50 -15.82 9.77
C MET A 185 -12.57 -14.80 10.14
N ARG A 186 -13.35 -15.06 11.20
CA ARG A 186 -14.40 -14.14 11.64
C ARG A 186 -13.84 -12.83 12.17
N THR A 187 -12.75 -12.89 12.94
CA THR A 187 -12.04 -11.71 13.41
C THR A 187 -11.54 -10.87 12.23
N PHE A 188 -10.95 -11.52 11.22
CA PHE A 188 -10.54 -10.87 9.99
C PHE A 188 -11.72 -10.20 9.28
N VAL A 189 -12.81 -10.94 9.01
CA VAL A 189 -13.99 -10.39 8.32
C VAL A 189 -14.58 -9.20 9.05
N ASN A 190 -14.72 -9.26 10.38
CA ASN A 190 -15.28 -8.15 11.16
C ASN A 190 -14.38 -6.90 11.15
N ASP A 191 -13.07 -7.07 11.00
CA ASP A 191 -12.12 -5.95 10.96
C ASP A 191 -11.97 -5.35 9.55
N ILE A 192 -12.17 -6.18 8.51
CA ILE A 192 -11.76 -5.89 7.14
C ILE A 192 -12.95 -5.58 6.24
N ALA A 193 -14.03 -6.37 6.32
CA ALA A 193 -15.19 -6.24 5.44
C ALA A 193 -15.97 -4.92 5.58
N PRO A 194 -16.03 -4.25 6.75
CA PRO A 194 -16.71 -2.96 6.87
C PRO A 194 -16.09 -1.87 6.00
N ASP A 195 -14.77 -1.88 5.77
CA ASP A 195 -14.09 -0.77 5.11
C ASP A 195 -14.47 -0.61 3.63
N PRO A 196 -14.47 -1.66 2.79
CA PRO A 196 -14.96 -1.54 1.41
C PRO A 196 -16.43 -1.10 1.33
N LEU A 197 -17.27 -1.58 2.25
CA LEU A 197 -18.69 -1.20 2.31
C LEU A 197 -18.87 0.27 2.71
N ALA A 198 -18.10 0.71 3.71
CA ALA A 198 -18.09 2.08 4.18
C ALA A 198 -17.60 3.04 3.08
N TYR A 199 -16.54 2.65 2.38
CA TYR A 199 -15.94 3.42 1.28
C TYR A 199 -16.81 3.45 0.02
N ALA A 200 -17.58 2.39 -0.26
CA ALA A 200 -18.60 2.43 -1.31
C ALA A 200 -19.83 3.28 -0.93
N GLY A 201 -19.96 3.64 0.35
CA GLY A 201 -21.09 4.38 0.89
C GLY A 201 -20.71 5.76 1.46
N LYS A 202 -21.33 6.11 2.59
CA LYS A 202 -21.25 7.46 3.18
C LYS A 202 -19.88 7.84 3.74
N LYS A 203 -18.99 6.88 3.98
CA LYS A 203 -17.65 7.15 4.53
C LYS A 203 -16.61 7.42 3.45
N ARG A 204 -17.01 7.38 2.18
CA ARG A 204 -16.15 7.71 1.05
C ARG A 204 -15.53 9.10 1.18
N GLU A 205 -16.35 10.13 1.29
CA GLU A 205 -15.91 11.52 1.32
C GLU A 205 -14.94 11.83 2.46
N PRO A 206 -15.18 11.43 3.73
CA PRO A 206 -14.20 11.66 4.79
C PRO A 206 -12.89 10.90 4.56
N ILE A 207 -12.91 9.65 4.07
CA ILE A 207 -11.67 8.91 3.74
C ILE A 207 -10.90 9.64 2.63
N LEU A 208 -11.60 10.09 1.58
CA LEU A 208 -10.99 10.86 0.49
C LEU A 208 -10.42 12.19 0.99
N MET A 209 -11.09 12.84 1.94
CA MET A 209 -10.58 14.06 2.56
C MET A 209 -9.28 13.78 3.31
N SER A 210 -9.18 12.69 4.08
CA SER A 210 -7.93 12.32 4.77
C SER A 210 -6.76 12.08 3.81
N VAL A 211 -7.01 11.39 2.69
CA VAL A 211 -5.99 11.17 1.65
C VAL A 211 -5.60 12.48 0.97
N THR A 212 -6.57 13.34 0.64
CA THR A 212 -6.34 14.65 0.01
C THR A 212 -5.54 15.58 0.92
N GLN A 213 -5.90 15.64 2.20
CA GLN A 213 -5.15 16.39 3.22
C GLN A 213 -3.72 15.86 3.37
N SER A 214 -3.52 14.54 3.28
CA SER A 214 -2.17 13.96 3.32
C SER A 214 -1.30 14.40 2.16
N ILE A 215 -1.84 14.40 0.94
CA ILE A 215 -1.15 14.91 -0.25
C ILE A 215 -0.86 16.42 -0.08
N CYS A 216 -1.84 17.18 0.39
CA CYS A 216 -1.71 18.62 0.61
C CYS A 216 -0.56 18.96 1.59
N TRP A 217 -0.54 18.31 2.75
CA TRP A 217 0.51 18.52 3.76
C TRP A 217 1.89 18.14 3.22
N MET A 218 1.99 17.01 2.52
CA MET A 218 3.23 16.54 1.90
C MET A 218 3.81 17.58 0.95
N VAL A 219 2.97 18.26 0.15
CA VAL A 219 3.43 19.20 -0.87
C VAL A 219 3.51 20.66 -0.43
N SER A 220 3.19 20.96 0.83
CA SER A 220 3.15 22.34 1.34
C SER A 220 4.26 22.69 2.33
N ARG A 221 4.91 21.71 2.96
CA ARG A 221 5.85 22.00 4.06
C ARG A 221 7.07 21.09 4.00
N GLY A 222 8.26 21.65 4.21
CA GLY A 222 9.47 20.86 4.50
C GLY A 222 9.51 20.41 5.97
N TRP A 223 10.48 19.57 6.33
CA TRP A 223 10.65 19.08 7.70
C TRP A 223 10.73 20.23 8.71
N SER A 224 11.51 21.27 8.42
CA SER A 224 11.74 22.39 9.33
C SER A 224 10.44 23.18 9.62
N ASP A 225 9.53 23.26 8.65
CA ASP A 225 8.29 24.02 8.75
C ASP A 225 7.10 23.21 9.26
N LEU A 226 7.21 21.88 9.28
CA LEU A 226 6.16 21.02 9.79
C LEU A 226 5.94 21.26 11.30
N PRO A 227 4.69 21.36 11.75
CA PRO A 227 4.39 21.43 13.18
C PRO A 227 4.74 20.11 13.88
N GLU A 228 5.12 20.18 15.16
CA GLU A 228 5.28 18.97 15.98
C GLU A 228 3.95 18.23 16.17
N LEU A 229 2.87 19.00 16.34
CA LEU A 229 1.49 18.54 16.46
C LEU A 229 0.57 19.63 15.86
N THR A 230 -0.39 19.25 15.02
CA THR A 230 -1.49 20.15 14.65
C THR A 230 -2.68 20.02 15.59
N GLU A 231 -3.39 21.14 15.78
CA GLU A 231 -4.70 21.19 16.42
C GLU A 231 -5.63 22.02 15.53
N ASN A 232 -6.77 21.46 15.12
CA ASN A 232 -7.81 22.14 14.32
C ASN A 232 -7.28 22.90 13.08
N THR A 233 -6.23 22.37 12.45
CA THR A 233 -5.58 22.98 11.29
C THR A 233 -5.72 22.05 10.09
N TRP A 234 -6.15 22.60 8.96
CA TRP A 234 -6.28 21.89 7.70
C TRP A 234 -5.38 22.54 6.65
N CYS A 235 -5.02 21.77 5.63
CA CYS A 235 -4.18 22.21 4.54
C CYS A 235 -5.03 22.62 3.33
N GLY A 236 -4.81 23.84 2.86
CA GLY A 236 -5.48 24.47 1.72
C GLY A 236 -4.91 25.87 1.46
N PRO A 237 -5.49 26.67 0.54
CA PRO A 237 -4.98 27.99 0.13
C PRO A 237 -4.62 28.93 1.31
N GLY A 238 -5.39 28.92 2.40
CA GLY A 238 -5.10 29.75 3.57
C GLY A 238 -3.88 29.33 4.42
N LEU A 239 -3.26 28.17 4.14
CA LEU A 239 -2.12 27.66 4.91
C LEU A 239 -0.81 28.30 4.38
N PRO A 240 0.02 28.91 5.25
CA PRO A 240 1.34 29.37 4.84
C PRO A 240 2.18 28.21 4.27
N GLY A 241 2.74 28.38 3.08
CA GLY A 241 3.47 27.32 2.38
C GLY A 241 2.60 26.47 1.44
N PHE A 242 1.31 26.76 1.28
CA PHE A 242 0.42 25.89 0.50
C PHE A 242 0.94 25.64 -0.93
N GLY A 243 1.31 24.39 -1.19
CA GLY A 243 1.87 23.96 -2.48
C GLY A 243 3.32 24.38 -2.77
N ASP A 244 4.00 25.08 -1.85
CA ASP A 244 5.31 25.68 -2.08
C ASP A 244 6.45 24.67 -2.26
N ARG A 245 6.20 23.39 -2.02
CA ARG A 245 7.20 22.33 -2.19
C ARG A 245 7.06 21.57 -3.51
N VAL A 246 6.03 21.84 -4.30
CA VAL A 246 5.75 21.08 -5.52
C VAL A 246 6.86 21.22 -6.54
N THR A 247 7.63 22.30 -6.59
CA THR A 247 8.73 22.47 -7.56
C THR A 247 10.11 22.06 -7.03
N GLU A 248 10.24 21.87 -5.72
CA GLU A 248 11.50 21.66 -5.01
C GLU A 248 11.70 20.18 -4.64
N ASP A 249 10.65 19.50 -4.19
CA ASP A 249 10.75 18.15 -3.62
C ASP A 249 10.42 17.04 -4.61
N ASP A 250 10.85 15.82 -4.30
CA ASP A 250 10.45 14.63 -5.05
C ASP A 250 9.38 13.85 -4.28
N PHE A 251 8.34 13.40 -4.98
CA PHE A 251 7.16 12.79 -4.36
C PHE A 251 6.92 11.36 -4.86
N VAL A 252 6.69 10.47 -3.92
CA VAL A 252 6.33 9.07 -4.16
C VAL A 252 5.17 8.70 -3.27
N ILE A 253 4.24 7.89 -3.79
CA ILE A 253 3.14 7.35 -3.01
C ILE A 253 3.24 5.84 -2.99
N ILE A 254 3.09 5.25 -1.81
CA ILE A 254 2.93 3.83 -1.61
C ILE A 254 1.54 3.61 -1.04
N THR A 255 0.80 2.69 -1.61
CA THR A 255 -0.54 2.35 -1.15
C THR A 255 -0.60 0.87 -0.81
N HIS A 256 -1.48 0.50 0.11
CA HIS A 256 -1.82 -0.89 0.36
C HIS A 256 -3.32 -1.09 0.17
N SER A 257 -3.73 -2.15 -0.52
CA SER A 257 -5.14 -2.59 -0.56
C SER A 257 -6.11 -1.48 -0.99
N LEU A 258 -7.19 -1.21 -0.25
CA LEU A 258 -8.15 -0.12 -0.49
C LEU A 258 -7.48 1.27 -0.66
N GLY A 259 -6.31 1.47 -0.06
CA GLY A 259 -5.54 2.69 -0.19
C GLY A 259 -5.23 3.05 -1.65
N SER A 260 -5.05 2.06 -2.53
CA SER A 260 -4.80 2.29 -3.96
C SER A 260 -5.95 3.02 -4.65
N ARG A 261 -7.20 2.63 -4.36
CA ARG A 261 -8.39 3.29 -4.92
C ARG A 261 -8.61 4.66 -4.29
N ALA A 262 -8.42 4.78 -2.97
CA ALA A 262 -8.56 6.05 -2.26
C ALA A 262 -7.56 7.10 -2.76
N THR A 263 -6.32 6.71 -3.02
CA THR A 263 -5.30 7.57 -3.63
C THR A 263 -5.66 7.98 -5.05
N LEU A 264 -6.07 7.05 -5.93
CA LEU A 264 -6.47 7.42 -7.30
C LEU A 264 -7.68 8.36 -7.31
N ASP A 265 -8.63 8.16 -6.41
CA ASP A 265 -9.77 9.06 -6.25
C ASP A 265 -9.39 10.46 -5.79
N ALA A 266 -8.50 10.54 -4.80
CA ALA A 266 -7.99 11.82 -4.32
C ALA A 266 -7.29 12.55 -5.47
N MET A 267 -6.43 11.87 -6.23
CA MET A 267 -5.79 12.43 -7.42
C MET A 267 -6.81 12.84 -8.50
N GLN A 268 -7.83 12.02 -8.74
CA GLN A 268 -8.90 12.34 -9.68
C GLN A 268 -9.65 13.60 -9.25
N ALA A 269 -9.95 13.77 -7.96
CA ALA A 269 -10.60 14.96 -7.43
C ALA A 269 -9.76 16.22 -7.69
N LEU A 270 -8.42 16.11 -7.63
CA LEU A 270 -7.53 17.23 -7.97
C LEU A 270 -7.66 17.68 -9.44
N THR A 271 -8.00 16.77 -10.36
CA THR A 271 -8.26 17.11 -11.78
C THR A 271 -9.54 17.93 -11.99
N GLN A 272 -10.38 18.06 -10.96
CA GLN A 272 -11.67 18.74 -11.00
C GLN A 272 -11.66 20.06 -10.21
N LEU A 273 -10.51 20.43 -9.62
CA LEU A 273 -10.39 21.69 -8.89
C LEU A 273 -10.79 22.86 -9.78
N PRO A 274 -11.47 23.89 -9.23
CA PRO A 274 -11.86 25.08 -10.00
C PRO A 274 -10.64 25.98 -10.21
N VAL A 275 -9.70 25.54 -11.05
CA VAL A 275 -8.40 26.17 -11.35
C VAL A 275 -8.54 27.64 -11.80
N THR A 276 -9.71 28.05 -12.27
CA THR A 276 -9.97 29.42 -12.72
C THR A 276 -10.39 30.38 -11.61
N ALA A 277 -10.77 29.89 -10.42
CA ALA A 277 -11.33 30.70 -9.35
C ALA A 277 -10.29 31.18 -8.33
N ASP A 278 -9.21 30.42 -8.12
CA ASP A 278 -8.21 30.67 -7.09
C ASP A 278 -6.78 30.63 -7.71
N PRO A 279 -6.01 31.72 -7.64
CA PRO A 279 -4.65 31.77 -8.16
C PRO A 279 -3.67 30.78 -7.53
N GLU A 280 -3.81 30.44 -6.25
CA GLU A 280 -2.93 29.50 -5.56
C GLU A 280 -3.20 28.06 -6.02
N ILE A 281 -4.48 27.72 -6.17
CA ILE A 281 -4.90 26.44 -6.76
C ILE A 281 -4.45 26.33 -8.22
N LYS A 282 -4.49 27.44 -8.96
CA LYS A 282 -3.98 27.49 -10.33
C LYS A 282 -2.49 27.18 -10.41
N ARG A 283 -1.70 27.89 -9.60
CA ARG A 283 -0.25 27.66 -9.52
C ARG A 283 0.04 26.19 -9.19
N LEU A 284 -0.62 25.66 -8.17
CA LEU A 284 -0.46 24.27 -7.74
C LEU A 284 -0.74 23.28 -8.89
N ALA A 285 -1.84 23.47 -9.62
CA ALA A 285 -2.18 22.63 -10.77
C ALA A 285 -1.17 22.76 -11.92
N ASP A 286 -0.72 23.98 -12.22
CA ASP A 286 0.29 24.23 -13.26
C ASP A 286 1.63 23.57 -12.90
N ASP A 287 2.02 23.58 -11.63
CA ASP A 287 3.25 22.97 -11.12
C ASP A 287 3.17 21.44 -11.18
N PHE A 288 2.07 20.83 -10.74
CA PHE A 288 1.86 19.38 -10.86
C PHE A 288 1.79 18.90 -12.32
N ALA A 289 1.25 19.71 -13.24
CA ALA A 289 1.17 19.35 -14.66
C ALA A 289 2.54 19.15 -15.34
N ARG A 290 3.63 19.50 -14.65
CA ARG A 290 5.03 19.29 -15.06
C ARG A 290 5.74 18.18 -14.28
N ARG A 291 5.08 17.57 -13.30
CA ARG A 291 5.63 16.54 -12.42
C ARG A 291 5.28 15.14 -12.89
N ASP A 292 6.25 14.25 -12.74
CA ASP A 292 6.04 12.82 -12.77
C ASP A 292 5.86 12.32 -11.34
N ILE A 293 4.96 11.36 -11.14
CA ILE A 293 4.72 10.73 -9.84
C ILE A 293 4.77 9.22 -9.95
N GLN A 294 5.43 8.57 -8.99
CA GLN A 294 5.44 7.11 -8.84
C GLN A 294 4.44 6.70 -7.75
N VAL A 295 3.55 5.78 -8.09
CA VAL A 295 2.55 5.19 -7.19
C VAL A 295 2.76 3.68 -7.13
N PHE A 296 3.35 3.22 -6.04
CA PHE A 296 3.54 1.81 -5.74
C PHE A 296 2.28 1.27 -5.06
N MET A 297 1.62 0.28 -5.66
CA MET A 297 0.36 -0.27 -5.14
C MET A 297 0.56 -1.70 -4.65
N LEU A 298 0.71 -1.86 -3.34
CA LEU A 298 0.86 -3.15 -2.68
C LEU A 298 -0.52 -3.79 -2.48
N SER A 299 -0.72 -5.00 -2.99
CA SER A 299 -2.01 -5.70 -2.84
C SER A 299 -3.21 -4.90 -3.38
N ASN A 300 -3.06 -4.27 -4.55
CA ASN A 300 -4.09 -3.34 -5.02
C ASN A 300 -5.44 -4.04 -5.30
N GLN A 301 -6.53 -3.36 -4.97
CA GLN A 301 -7.90 -3.86 -5.08
C GLN A 301 -8.70 -3.14 -6.18
N LEU A 302 -8.02 -2.52 -7.15
CA LEU A 302 -8.69 -1.64 -8.12
C LEU A 302 -9.83 -2.33 -8.87
N PRO A 303 -9.67 -3.54 -9.43
CA PRO A 303 -10.75 -4.19 -10.18
C PRO A 303 -11.96 -4.55 -9.32
N LEU A 304 -11.73 -5.00 -8.08
CA LEU A 304 -12.80 -5.34 -7.14
C LEU A 304 -13.62 -4.09 -6.77
N LEU A 305 -12.94 -2.99 -6.47
CA LEU A 305 -13.57 -1.76 -6.00
C LEU A 305 -14.23 -0.95 -7.13
N GLU A 306 -13.89 -1.23 -8.39
CA GLU A 306 -14.54 -0.62 -9.54
C GLU A 306 -16.00 -1.07 -9.71
N ALA A 307 -16.34 -2.29 -9.29
CA ALA A 307 -17.69 -2.86 -9.43
C ALA A 307 -18.79 -2.06 -8.70
N GLY A 308 -18.44 -1.27 -7.69
CA GLY A 308 -19.38 -0.51 -6.86
C GLY A 308 -19.53 0.96 -7.23
N ARG A 309 -19.11 1.40 -8.43
CA ARG A 309 -18.89 2.83 -8.71
C ARG A 309 -19.55 3.39 -9.96
N GLU A 310 -19.74 4.71 -9.92
CA GLU A 310 -19.83 5.52 -11.13
C GLU A 310 -18.46 5.62 -11.80
N GLY A 311 -18.43 5.46 -13.12
CA GLY A 311 -17.20 5.46 -13.91
C GLY A 311 -16.46 6.79 -13.85
N GLN A 312 -15.20 6.77 -14.29
CA GLN A 312 -14.37 7.97 -14.39
C GLN A 312 -14.93 8.96 -15.45
N GLN A 313 -14.64 10.25 -15.28
CA GLN A 313 -15.15 11.30 -16.17
C GLN A 313 -14.50 11.26 -17.55
N VAL A 314 -13.17 11.08 -17.61
CA VAL A 314 -12.43 11.01 -18.88
C VAL A 314 -11.56 9.75 -18.88
N VAL A 315 -11.92 8.81 -19.76
CA VAL A 315 -11.24 7.52 -19.97
C VAL A 315 -10.97 7.29 -21.45
N GLY A 316 -10.01 6.40 -21.75
CA GLY A 316 -9.62 6.02 -23.10
C GLY A 316 -9.08 7.19 -23.95
N GLN A 317 -8.57 8.24 -23.31
CA GLN A 317 -8.15 9.48 -23.96
C GLN A 317 -6.74 9.92 -23.53
N VAL A 318 -5.90 9.00 -23.06
CA VAL A 318 -4.53 9.31 -22.58
C VAL A 318 -3.75 10.10 -23.62
N ASP A 319 -3.70 9.65 -24.87
CA ASP A 319 -2.98 10.34 -25.96
C ASP A 319 -3.50 11.76 -26.26
N ALA A 320 -4.76 12.06 -25.92
CA ALA A 320 -5.32 13.39 -26.13
C ALA A 320 -4.80 14.39 -25.09
N TYR A 321 -4.53 13.95 -23.86
CA TYR A 321 -4.12 14.81 -22.74
C TYR A 321 -2.63 14.73 -22.40
N CYS A 322 -1.96 13.64 -22.78
CA CYS A 322 -0.65 13.26 -22.27
C CYS A 322 0.40 13.16 -23.38
N GLY A 323 1.67 13.20 -22.97
CA GLY A 323 2.80 13.15 -23.90
C GLY A 323 3.10 14.47 -24.62
N PRO A 324 4.12 14.48 -25.50
CA PRO A 324 4.63 15.70 -26.13
C PRO A 324 3.68 16.30 -27.18
N ASN A 325 2.75 15.51 -27.71
CA ASN A 325 1.83 15.89 -28.79
C ASN A 325 0.37 15.95 -28.32
N ALA A 326 0.13 16.20 -27.03
CA ALA A 326 -1.21 16.30 -26.47
C ALA A 326 -2.06 17.35 -27.21
N THR A 327 -3.31 17.00 -27.51
CA THR A 327 -4.25 17.84 -28.28
C THR A 327 -5.25 18.59 -27.41
N LYS A 328 -5.39 18.20 -26.13
CA LYS A 328 -6.28 18.81 -25.14
C LYS A 328 -5.50 19.28 -23.91
N PRO A 329 -5.82 20.46 -23.37
CA PRO A 329 -5.28 20.89 -22.08
C PRO A 329 -5.97 20.16 -20.92
N GLY A 330 -5.39 20.24 -19.72
CA GLY A 330 -6.04 19.76 -18.48
C GLY A 330 -5.50 18.45 -17.92
N ARG A 331 -4.31 18.01 -18.35
CA ARG A 331 -3.56 17.00 -17.58
C ARG A 331 -3.18 17.56 -16.21
N PHE A 332 -3.20 16.71 -15.19
CA PHE A 332 -2.82 17.10 -13.83
C PHE A 332 -1.39 16.69 -13.49
N PHE A 333 -0.91 15.59 -14.05
CA PHE A 333 0.50 15.20 -13.98
C PHE A 333 1.09 15.13 -15.40
N ASN A 334 2.41 15.24 -15.51
CA ASN A 334 3.08 14.90 -16.76
C ASN A 334 3.04 13.37 -16.99
N LYS A 335 3.22 12.58 -15.92
CA LYS A 335 3.07 11.13 -15.92
C LYS A 335 2.74 10.59 -14.52
N THR A 336 1.79 9.66 -14.42
CA THR A 336 1.57 8.85 -13.22
C THR A 336 2.01 7.41 -13.49
N GLN A 337 3.17 7.04 -12.95
CA GLN A 337 3.67 5.67 -13.03
C GLN A 337 3.00 4.83 -11.95
N ILE A 338 2.18 3.87 -12.35
CA ILE A 338 1.49 2.93 -11.46
C ILE A 338 2.28 1.63 -11.47
N ILE A 339 2.89 1.28 -10.34
CA ILE A 339 3.63 0.04 -10.16
C ILE A 339 2.78 -0.86 -9.26
N ALA A 340 2.07 -1.82 -9.85
CA ALA A 340 1.10 -2.67 -9.17
C ALA A 340 1.74 -3.98 -8.70
N PHE A 341 1.85 -4.18 -7.39
CA PHE A 341 2.34 -5.41 -6.77
C PHE A 341 1.19 -6.35 -6.43
N SER A 342 1.29 -7.59 -6.90
CA SER A 342 0.31 -8.63 -6.67
C SER A 342 0.98 -9.97 -6.37
N ASP A 343 0.63 -10.55 -5.22
CA ASP A 343 0.87 -11.97 -4.96
C ASP A 343 -0.29 -12.77 -5.55
N PRO A 344 -0.04 -13.73 -6.46
CA PRO A 344 -1.08 -14.62 -6.99
C PRO A 344 -1.85 -15.40 -5.92
N ASN A 345 -1.29 -15.56 -4.71
CA ASN A 345 -1.95 -16.22 -3.58
C ASN A 345 -2.79 -15.26 -2.72
N ASP A 346 -2.74 -13.96 -3.00
CA ASP A 346 -3.57 -12.97 -2.36
C ASP A 346 -4.92 -12.90 -3.08
N LEU A 347 -5.96 -13.42 -2.41
CA LEU A 347 -7.32 -13.51 -2.96
C LEU A 347 -7.96 -12.15 -3.26
N MET A 348 -7.38 -11.06 -2.77
CA MET A 348 -7.92 -9.72 -2.94
C MET A 348 -7.02 -8.82 -3.81
N SER A 349 -5.84 -9.27 -4.23
CA SER A 349 -4.97 -8.49 -5.12
C SER A 349 -5.20 -8.82 -6.58
N TYR A 350 -5.05 -7.83 -7.45
CA TYR A 350 -5.23 -7.99 -8.89
C TYR A 350 -4.11 -7.31 -9.67
N PRO A 351 -3.59 -7.91 -10.75
CA PRO A 351 -2.79 -7.16 -11.70
C PRO A 351 -3.64 -6.06 -12.36
N VAL A 352 -2.99 -5.00 -12.81
CA VAL A 352 -3.60 -3.87 -13.50
C VAL A 352 -3.17 -3.94 -14.97
N PRO A 353 -3.94 -4.57 -15.87
CA PRO A 353 -3.60 -4.58 -17.28
C PRO A 353 -3.85 -3.19 -17.90
N ASP A 354 -3.15 -2.86 -18.99
CA ASP A 354 -3.30 -1.56 -19.68
C ASP A 354 -4.76 -1.27 -20.06
N GLN A 355 -5.49 -2.28 -20.52
CA GLN A 355 -6.91 -2.14 -20.85
C GLN A 355 -7.78 -1.78 -19.63
N PHE A 356 -7.39 -2.18 -18.42
CA PHE A 356 -8.07 -1.73 -17.20
C PHE A 356 -7.77 -0.26 -16.94
N ALA A 357 -6.49 0.14 -17.03
CA ALA A 357 -6.09 1.53 -16.84
C ALA A 357 -6.80 2.47 -17.81
N ASP A 358 -6.85 2.11 -19.10
CA ASP A 358 -7.53 2.90 -20.13
C ASP A 358 -9.02 3.09 -19.86
N ARG A 359 -9.69 2.10 -19.27
CA ARG A 359 -11.14 2.12 -19.06
C ARG A 359 -11.58 2.70 -17.72
N TYR A 360 -10.73 2.62 -16.70
CA TYR A 360 -11.13 2.86 -15.31
C TYR A 360 -10.21 3.80 -14.54
N ILE A 361 -9.15 4.32 -15.17
CA ILE A 361 -8.28 5.35 -14.61
C ILE A 361 -8.42 6.64 -15.41
N GLU A 362 -8.57 7.75 -14.70
CA GLU A 362 -8.72 9.09 -15.26
C GLU A 362 -7.55 9.44 -16.20
N SER A 363 -7.84 9.64 -17.49
CA SER A 363 -6.84 9.89 -18.54
C SER A 363 -6.03 11.16 -18.29
N ARG A 364 -6.59 12.16 -17.61
CA ARG A 364 -5.86 13.40 -17.23
C ARG A 364 -4.75 13.18 -16.21
N LEU A 365 -4.69 12.01 -15.55
CA LEU A 365 -3.57 11.63 -14.69
C LEU A 365 -2.36 11.10 -15.49
N CYS A 366 -2.51 10.87 -16.79
CA CYS A 366 -1.45 10.29 -17.62
C CYS A 366 -0.88 8.98 -17.06
N PRO A 367 -1.74 7.97 -16.79
CA PRO A 367 -1.31 6.71 -16.21
C PRO A 367 -0.38 5.93 -17.15
N SER A 368 0.59 5.24 -16.57
CA SER A 368 1.46 4.26 -17.21
C SER A 368 1.64 3.12 -16.23
N VAL A 369 1.35 1.88 -16.64
CA VAL A 369 1.30 0.74 -15.71
C VAL A 369 2.50 -0.19 -15.89
N THR A 370 2.99 -0.69 -14.76
CA THR A 370 3.94 -1.80 -14.65
C THR A 370 3.43 -2.75 -13.57
N ASN A 371 3.36 -4.05 -13.87
CA ASN A 371 2.92 -5.08 -12.94
C ASN A 371 4.12 -5.82 -12.33
N VAL A 372 4.04 -6.07 -11.02
CA VAL A 372 4.98 -6.87 -10.25
C VAL A 372 4.21 -8.05 -9.67
N THR A 373 4.42 -9.24 -10.23
CA THR A 373 3.87 -10.49 -9.71
C THR A 373 4.88 -11.10 -8.75
N ILE A 374 4.59 -11.14 -7.45
CA ILE A 374 5.56 -11.53 -6.42
C ILE A 374 4.91 -12.36 -5.31
N ASN A 375 5.46 -13.52 -4.98
CA ASN A 375 5.02 -14.29 -3.82
C ASN A 375 5.65 -13.72 -2.55
N VAL A 376 4.89 -12.98 -1.75
CA VAL A 376 5.37 -12.48 -0.45
C VAL A 376 5.13 -13.52 0.66
N ALA A 377 4.14 -14.40 0.47
CA ALA A 377 3.97 -15.60 1.29
C ALA A 377 4.73 -16.80 0.73
N ALA A 378 5.18 -17.68 1.63
CA ALA A 378 5.72 -18.98 1.23
C ALA A 378 4.62 -19.87 0.67
N VAL A 379 4.98 -20.65 -0.37
CA VAL A 379 4.13 -21.69 -0.95
C VAL A 379 4.67 -23.03 -0.50
N ASN A 380 3.87 -23.79 0.24
CA ASN A 380 4.26 -25.08 0.79
C ASN A 380 3.51 -26.20 0.06
N SER A 381 4.22 -27.25 -0.33
CA SER A 381 3.58 -28.42 -0.92
C SER A 381 3.02 -29.32 0.18
N LEU A 382 1.71 -29.57 0.18
CA LEU A 382 1.05 -30.43 1.13
C LEU A 382 0.78 -31.80 0.49
N LEU A 383 1.35 -32.85 1.08
CA LEU A 383 1.24 -34.24 0.60
C LEU A 383 -0.23 -34.62 0.36
N GLY A 384 -0.57 -34.80 -0.93
CA GLY A 384 -1.90 -35.23 -1.38
C GLY A 384 -2.93 -34.12 -1.59
N LEU A 385 -2.60 -32.85 -1.30
CA LEU A 385 -3.51 -31.70 -1.44
C LEU A 385 -3.01 -30.61 -2.39
N GLY A 386 -1.78 -30.75 -2.92
CA GLY A 386 -1.17 -29.77 -3.82
C GLY A 386 -0.46 -28.65 -3.07
N ASP A 387 -0.15 -27.56 -3.78
CA ASP A 387 0.55 -26.41 -3.21
C ASP A 387 -0.43 -25.48 -2.47
N VAL A 388 -0.03 -25.03 -1.28
CA VAL A 388 -0.84 -24.20 -0.39
C VAL A 388 -0.03 -23.00 0.07
N ALA A 389 -0.64 -21.82 -0.02
CA ALA A 389 -0.12 -20.58 0.54
C ALA A 389 -1.13 -20.00 1.53
N ASN A 390 -0.65 -19.25 2.52
CA ASN A 390 -1.52 -18.52 3.44
C ASN A 390 -2.03 -17.23 2.77
N PRO A 391 -3.32 -17.12 2.40
CA PRO A 391 -3.83 -15.94 1.70
C PRO A 391 -3.73 -14.65 2.53
N LEU A 392 -3.82 -14.75 3.86
CA LEU A 392 -3.62 -13.59 4.74
C LEU A 392 -2.16 -13.12 4.74
N GLY A 393 -1.22 -14.07 4.70
CA GLY A 393 0.21 -13.77 4.56
C GLY A 393 0.52 -13.15 3.19
N ALA A 394 -0.12 -13.65 2.13
CA ALA A 394 0.01 -13.12 0.77
C ALA A 394 -0.55 -11.69 0.66
N HIS A 395 -1.56 -11.34 1.48
CA HIS A 395 -2.15 -10.01 1.53
C HIS A 395 -1.32 -8.99 2.32
N THR A 396 -0.72 -9.41 3.44
CA THR A 396 -0.08 -8.49 4.40
C THR A 396 1.46 -8.51 4.35
N GLY A 397 2.06 -9.51 3.70
CA GLY A 397 3.50 -9.78 3.73
C GLY A 397 4.40 -8.86 2.92
N TYR A 398 3.87 -7.86 2.21
CA TYR A 398 4.66 -6.99 1.33
C TYR A 398 5.67 -6.10 2.07
N GLY A 399 5.27 -5.54 3.22
CA GLY A 399 6.11 -4.61 3.98
C GLY A 399 7.49 -5.17 4.36
N PRO A 400 7.59 -6.37 4.96
CA PRO A 400 8.88 -6.97 5.32
C PRO A 400 9.63 -7.68 4.18
N ASP A 401 9.05 -7.84 2.98
CA ASP A 401 9.71 -8.55 1.88
C ASP A 401 10.83 -7.71 1.26
N GLU A 402 12.07 -8.18 1.36
CA GLU A 402 13.27 -7.46 0.88
C GLU A 402 13.19 -7.09 -0.61
N ARG A 403 12.54 -7.92 -1.45
CA ARG A 403 12.42 -7.67 -2.89
C ARG A 403 11.43 -6.54 -3.15
N VAL A 404 10.36 -6.44 -2.34
CA VAL A 404 9.43 -5.30 -2.41
C VAL A 404 10.15 -4.00 -2.07
N GLY A 405 10.92 -3.99 -0.97
CA GLY A 405 11.74 -2.84 -0.58
C GLY A 405 12.74 -2.44 -1.67
N ALA A 406 13.43 -3.43 -2.24
CA ALA A 406 14.42 -3.23 -3.30
C ALA A 406 13.81 -2.72 -4.62
N LEU A 407 12.64 -3.22 -5.03
CA LEU A 407 11.93 -2.73 -6.21
C LEU A 407 11.45 -1.29 -6.03
N ILE A 408 10.89 -0.95 -4.86
CA ILE A 408 10.50 0.45 -4.57
C ILE A 408 11.75 1.35 -4.54
N ALA A 409 12.86 0.87 -3.97
CA ALA A 409 14.08 1.64 -3.85
C ALA A 409 14.78 1.88 -5.20
N ARG A 410 14.97 0.86 -6.03
CA ARG A 410 15.86 0.93 -7.22
C ARG A 410 15.19 0.52 -8.55
N GLY A 411 13.92 0.16 -8.49
CA GLY A 411 13.14 -0.18 -9.66
C GLY A 411 13.56 -1.46 -10.37
N ALA A 412 13.10 -1.60 -11.61
CA ALA A 412 13.35 -2.73 -12.51
C ALA A 412 13.51 -2.26 -13.96
N GLY A 413 14.15 -3.08 -14.80
CA GLY A 413 14.37 -2.77 -16.22
C GLY A 413 15.40 -1.66 -16.48
N ASN A 414 16.28 -1.36 -15.51
CA ASN A 414 17.28 -0.29 -15.61
C ASN A 414 18.68 -0.80 -15.16
N PRO A 415 19.79 -0.07 -15.45
CA PRO A 415 21.14 -0.53 -15.10
C PRO A 415 21.46 -0.56 -13.60
N ASN A 416 20.68 0.13 -12.76
CA ASN A 416 20.93 0.32 -11.33
C ASN A 416 20.06 -0.58 -10.43
N VAL A 417 19.49 -1.66 -10.98
CA VAL A 417 18.66 -2.62 -10.24
C VAL A 417 19.41 -3.20 -9.04
N ALA A 418 18.69 -3.45 -7.94
CA ALA A 418 19.28 -4.07 -6.75
C ALA A 418 19.72 -5.52 -7.04
N PRO A 419 20.82 -6.01 -6.43
CA PRO A 419 21.30 -7.38 -6.65
C PRO A 419 20.24 -8.44 -6.41
N VAL A 420 19.47 -8.33 -5.33
CA VAL A 420 18.38 -9.26 -5.01
C VAL A 420 17.31 -9.31 -6.11
N ILE A 421 17.08 -8.22 -6.84
CA ILE A 421 16.14 -8.18 -7.95
C ILE A 421 16.74 -8.81 -9.21
N ALA A 422 18.01 -8.51 -9.51
CA ALA A 422 18.71 -9.13 -10.62
C ALA A 422 18.84 -10.66 -10.48
N GLU A 423 18.97 -11.14 -9.24
CA GLU A 423 19.11 -12.56 -8.93
C GLU A 423 17.76 -13.28 -8.83
N ARG A 424 16.73 -12.63 -8.26
CA ARG A 424 15.50 -13.32 -7.84
C ARG A 424 14.25 -12.95 -8.64
N CYS A 425 14.31 -11.95 -9.50
CA CYS A 425 13.18 -11.51 -10.30
C CYS A 425 13.47 -11.64 -11.79
N THR A 426 12.43 -11.94 -12.57
CA THR A 426 12.49 -11.85 -14.03
C THR A 426 11.90 -10.53 -14.51
N TRP A 427 12.44 -9.98 -15.60
CA TRP A 427 11.95 -8.74 -16.22
C TRP A 427 11.45 -9.01 -17.64
N ARG A 428 10.26 -8.49 -17.96
CA ARG A 428 9.67 -8.49 -19.30
C ARG A 428 9.25 -7.07 -19.66
N GLU A 429 9.90 -6.53 -20.68
CA GLU A 429 9.60 -5.18 -21.17
C GLU A 429 8.37 -5.17 -22.08
N THR A 430 7.48 -4.21 -21.85
CA THR A 430 6.37 -3.90 -22.75
C THR A 430 6.77 -2.77 -23.70
N ASP A 431 6.82 -3.05 -25.00
CA ASP A 431 7.11 -2.08 -26.07
C ASP A 431 5.81 -1.61 -26.75
N GLU A 432 5.41 -0.36 -26.48
CA GLU A 432 4.22 0.26 -27.09
C GLU A 432 4.36 0.49 -28.60
N GLY A 433 5.59 0.52 -29.12
CA GLY A 433 5.84 0.60 -30.56
C GLY A 433 5.23 -0.58 -31.33
N LEU A 434 4.99 -1.72 -30.65
CA LEU A 434 4.39 -2.91 -31.24
C LEU A 434 2.87 -2.84 -31.41
N MET A 435 2.19 -1.85 -30.82
CA MET A 435 0.73 -1.65 -31.00
C MET A 435 0.37 -0.81 -32.23
N ARG A 436 1.37 -0.30 -32.99
CA ARG A 436 1.17 0.62 -34.12
C ARG A 436 1.03 -0.06 -35.48
#